data_AF-A0A957DK89-F1
#
_entry.id   AF-A0A957DK89-F1
#
_cell.length_a   1.000
_cell.length_b   1.000
_cell.length_c   1.000
_cell.angle_alpha   90.00
_cell.angle_beta   90.00
_cell.angle_gamma   90.00
#
_symmetry.space_group_name_H-M   'P 1'
#
loop_
_entity.id
_entity.type
_entity.pdbx_description
1 polymer ?
#
loop_
_entity_poly.entity_id
_entity_poly.type
_entity_poly.pdbx_seq_one_letter_code
_entity_poly.pdbx_strand_id
1 'polypeptide(L)'
;MEAKEWDYCTIKFSTYHNMGGGEHAGLNYGLLWFVAEANGPNGRYSAGKSTEIPFGRVAEGIPDQRNAAHQSVHRELVAALKKEGWQPISGGGSGWWEKRFRRDPGKAPLTLGQKIRSYFSPEKE
;
A
#
# COMPACT_ATOMS: atom_id res chain seq x y z
N MET A 1 -14.34 28.49 -6.61
CA MET A 1 -14.53 27.17 -5.97
C MET A 1 -13.26 26.40 -6.22
N GLU A 2 -12.35 26.34 -5.25
CA GLU A 2 -11.13 25.52 -5.39
C GLU A 2 -11.56 24.06 -5.58
N ALA A 3 -11.07 23.43 -6.64
CA ALA A 3 -11.30 22.02 -6.87
C ALA A 3 -10.74 21.28 -5.66
N LYS A 4 -11.61 20.60 -4.91
CA LYS A 4 -11.20 19.82 -3.76
C LYS A 4 -10.32 18.68 -4.26
N GLU A 5 -9.01 18.84 -4.16
CA GLU A 5 -8.07 17.84 -4.66
C GLU A 5 -8.17 16.59 -3.76
N TRP A 6 -8.53 15.47 -4.35
CA TRP A 6 -8.66 14.19 -3.65
C TRP A 6 -7.32 13.47 -3.63
N ASP A 7 -7.03 12.79 -2.51
CA ASP A 7 -6.01 11.75 -2.51
C ASP A 7 -6.58 10.50 -3.19
N TYR A 8 -5.81 9.86 -4.07
CA TYR A 8 -6.14 8.58 -4.68
C TYR A 8 -5.11 7.54 -4.26
N CYS A 9 -5.59 6.35 -3.91
CA CYS A 9 -4.73 5.24 -3.52
C CYS A 9 -5.05 3.98 -4.32
N THR A 10 -4.02 3.21 -4.67
CA THR A 10 -4.15 1.87 -5.27
C THR A 10 -3.33 0.87 -4.46
N ILE A 11 -3.92 -0.26 -4.10
CA ILE A 11 -3.19 -1.37 -3.48
C ILE A 11 -2.43 -2.13 -4.57
N LYS A 12 -1.12 -2.28 -4.38
CA LYS A 12 -0.25 -3.15 -5.18
C LYS A 12 0.31 -4.25 -4.29
N PHE A 13 0.81 -5.33 -4.89
CA PHE A 13 1.63 -6.29 -4.17
C PHE A 13 3.10 -6.02 -4.46
N SER A 14 3.96 -6.53 -3.58
CA SER A 14 5.40 -6.54 -3.76
C SER A 14 5.94 -7.85 -3.23
N THR A 15 7.03 -8.30 -3.82
CA THR A 15 7.71 -9.53 -3.43
C THR A 15 9.19 -9.30 -3.24
N TYR A 16 9.75 -9.98 -2.25
CA TYR A 16 11.19 -10.11 -2.06
C TYR A 16 11.55 -11.59 -2.22
N HIS A 17 12.63 -11.88 -2.93
CA HIS A 17 13.16 -13.22 -3.08
C HIS A 17 14.56 -13.25 -2.48
N ASN A 18 14.76 -14.07 -1.44
CA ASN A 18 16.10 -14.42 -1.02
C ASN A 18 16.58 -15.58 -1.89
N MET A 19 17.37 -15.27 -2.92
CA MET A 19 18.11 -16.26 -3.69
C MET A 19 19.47 -16.46 -3.01
N GLY A 20 19.52 -17.33 -2.00
CA GLY A 20 20.73 -17.56 -1.22
C GLY A 20 21.90 -18.01 -2.11
N GLY A 21 22.99 -17.23 -2.11
CA GLY A 21 24.32 -17.68 -2.51
C GLY A 21 25.23 -17.78 -1.29
N GLY A 22 26.09 -18.80 -1.22
CA GLY A 22 27.03 -19.00 -0.11
C GLY A 22 26.49 -19.83 1.06
N GLU A 23 27.02 -19.62 2.26
CA GLU A 23 26.82 -20.42 3.50
C GLU A 23 25.33 -20.55 3.96
N HIS A 24 24.42 -19.78 3.36
CA HIS A 24 22.97 -19.83 3.59
C HIS A 24 22.15 -20.39 2.41
N ALA A 25 22.79 -21.11 1.47
CA ALA A 25 22.17 -21.69 0.26
C ALA A 25 20.99 -22.69 0.49
N GLY A 26 20.55 -22.91 1.73
CA GLY A 26 19.44 -23.79 2.08
C GLY A 26 18.09 -23.09 2.29
N LEU A 27 18.06 -21.76 2.50
CA LEU A 27 16.84 -21.04 2.88
C LEU A 27 16.30 -20.20 1.72
N ASN A 28 15.79 -20.89 0.69
CA ASN A 28 15.02 -20.24 -0.37
C ASN A 28 13.64 -19.85 0.17
N TYR A 29 13.49 -18.60 0.59
CA TYR A 29 12.19 -18.04 0.98
C TYR A 29 11.89 -16.77 0.18
N GLY A 30 10.61 -16.59 -0.13
CA GLY A 30 10.08 -15.33 -0.62
C GLY A 30 9.25 -14.65 0.45
N LEU A 31 9.13 -13.32 0.40
CA LEU A 31 8.17 -12.55 1.19
C LEU A 31 7.22 -11.81 0.27
N LEU A 32 5.93 -11.89 0.53
CA LEU A 32 4.89 -11.15 -0.17
C LEU A 32 4.22 -10.17 0.79
N TRP A 33 3.96 -8.96 0.33
CA TRP A 33 3.17 -7.98 1.06
C TRP A 33 2.40 -7.07 0.10
N PHE A 34 1.42 -6.35 0.63
CA PHE A 34 0.69 -5.33 -0.10
C PHE A 34 1.10 -3.93 0.35
N VAL A 35 1.16 -3.01 -0.60
CA VAL A 35 1.43 -1.59 -0.37
C VAL A 35 0.31 -0.77 -0.97
N ALA A 36 -0.18 0.18 -0.21
CA ALA A 36 -1.16 1.17 -0.63
C ALA A 36 -0.41 2.40 -1.15
N GLU A 37 -0.21 2.49 -2.47
CA GLU A 37 0.43 3.66 -3.06
C GLU A 37 -0.60 4.77 -3.26
N ALA A 38 -0.35 5.94 -2.68
CA ALA A 38 -1.20 7.10 -2.78
C ALA A 38 -0.55 8.20 -3.63
N ASN A 39 -1.39 8.96 -4.33
CA ASN A 39 -1.05 10.17 -5.04
C ASN A 39 -2.07 11.26 -4.68
N GLY A 40 -1.58 12.40 -4.24
CA GLY A 40 -2.39 13.52 -3.81
C GLY A 40 -1.74 14.87 -4.13
N PRO A 41 -2.27 15.96 -3.57
CA PRO A 41 -1.74 17.32 -3.80
C PRO A 41 -0.26 17.47 -3.44
N ASN A 42 0.17 16.70 -2.44
CA ASN A 42 1.55 16.70 -1.92
C ASN A 42 2.46 15.68 -2.62
N GLY A 43 2.03 15.12 -3.76
CA GLY A 43 2.74 14.10 -4.53
C GLY A 43 2.47 12.67 -4.06
N ARG A 44 3.36 11.76 -4.47
CA ARG A 44 3.24 10.33 -4.21
C ARG A 44 3.77 9.95 -2.82
N TYR A 45 3.06 9.08 -2.12
CA TYR A 45 3.45 8.55 -0.81
C TYR A 45 2.87 7.14 -0.57
N SER A 46 3.38 6.44 0.44
CA SER A 46 2.78 5.18 0.90
C SER A 46 1.69 5.48 1.93
N ALA A 47 0.45 5.10 1.64
CA ALA A 47 -0.69 5.22 2.54
C ALA A 47 -0.86 4.00 3.47
N GLY A 48 -0.02 2.98 3.33
CA GLY A 48 -0.06 1.80 4.18
C GLY A 48 0.68 0.61 3.59
N LYS A 49 1.03 -0.33 4.47
CA LYS A 49 1.69 -1.60 4.12
C LYS A 49 1.08 -2.71 4.97
N SER A 50 0.79 -3.86 4.37
CA SER A 50 0.34 -5.05 5.10
C SER A 50 1.52 -5.75 5.80
N THR A 51 1.23 -6.67 6.71
CA THR A 51 2.23 -7.64 7.17
C THR A 51 2.84 -8.41 6.00
N GLU A 52 4.14 -8.67 6.10
CA GLU A 52 4.87 -9.53 5.18
C GLU A 52 4.63 -10.99 5.52
N ILE A 53 4.32 -11.79 4.50
CA ILE A 53 4.09 -13.23 4.67
C ILE A 53 5.07 -14.03 3.82
N PRO A 54 5.60 -15.14 4.36
CA PRO A 54 6.48 -16.00 3.58
C PRO A 54 5.70 -16.71 2.47
N PHE A 55 6.32 -16.83 1.29
CA PHE A 55 5.88 -17.74 0.24
C PHE A 55 7.03 -18.69 -0.13
N GLY A 56 6.64 -19.89 -0.58
CA GLY A 56 7.57 -20.98 -0.89
C GLY A 56 8.48 -20.73 -2.11
N ARG A 57 9.11 -21.79 -2.63
CA ARG A 57 10.10 -21.70 -3.71
C ARG A 57 9.52 -21.06 -4.99
N VAL A 58 9.97 -19.83 -5.26
CA VAL A 58 10.23 -19.16 -6.56
C VAL A 58 9.08 -19.01 -7.57
N ALA A 59 8.00 -19.79 -7.54
CA ALA A 59 7.00 -19.81 -8.61
C ALA A 59 5.72 -18.99 -8.37
N GLU A 60 5.42 -18.57 -7.13
CA GLU A 60 4.13 -17.96 -6.79
C GLU A 60 4.24 -16.53 -6.27
N GLY A 61 5.18 -15.74 -6.82
CA GLY A 61 5.32 -14.32 -6.49
C GLY A 61 4.11 -13.45 -6.88
N ILE A 62 2.96 -14.04 -7.19
CA ILE A 62 1.70 -13.38 -7.52
C ILE A 62 0.67 -13.73 -6.45
N PRO A 63 -0.11 -12.76 -5.95
CA PRO A 63 -1.11 -13.06 -4.92
C PRO A 63 -2.22 -14.02 -5.41
N ASP A 64 -2.22 -15.24 -4.90
CA ASP A 64 -3.34 -16.19 -5.09
C ASP A 64 -4.59 -15.79 -4.27
N GLN A 65 -5.75 -15.73 -4.93
CA GLN A 65 -7.04 -15.46 -4.29
C GLN A 65 -7.52 -16.59 -3.39
N ARG A 66 -7.06 -17.84 -3.62
CA ARG A 66 -7.44 -19.02 -2.84
C ARG A 66 -6.57 -19.18 -1.59
N ASN A 67 -5.41 -18.51 -1.55
CA ASN A 67 -4.53 -18.54 -0.40
C ASN A 67 -5.07 -17.66 0.74
N ALA A 68 -5.41 -18.30 1.87
CA ALA A 68 -6.01 -17.62 3.02
C ALA A 68 -5.07 -16.57 3.65
N ALA A 69 -3.76 -16.79 3.65
CA ALA A 69 -2.80 -15.83 4.18
C ALA A 69 -2.76 -14.57 3.32
N HIS A 70 -2.75 -14.73 1.99
CA HIS A 70 -2.78 -13.61 1.04
C HIS A 70 -4.06 -12.78 1.22
N GLN A 71 -5.21 -13.44 1.32
CA GLN A 71 -6.49 -12.80 1.59
C GLN A 71 -6.50 -12.06 2.92
N SER A 72 -5.90 -12.64 3.97
CA SER A 72 -5.88 -12.07 5.32
C SER A 72 -5.11 -10.75 5.35
N VAL A 73 -3.85 -10.75 4.90
CA VAL A 73 -3.00 -9.55 4.95
C VAL A 73 -3.50 -8.45 3.99
N HIS A 74 -4.17 -8.84 2.88
CA HIS A 74 -4.87 -7.88 2.03
C HIS A 74 -6.04 -7.20 2.77
N ARG A 75 -6.89 -7.98 3.43
CA ARG A 75 -8.05 -7.46 4.18
C ARG A 75 -7.62 -6.57 5.33
N GLU A 76 -6.52 -6.90 6.00
CA GLU A 76 -5.92 -6.07 7.04
C GLU A 76 -5.57 -4.68 6.50
N LEU A 77 -4.84 -4.60 5.38
CA LEU A 77 -4.50 -3.32 4.76
C LEU A 77 -5.75 -2.54 4.34
N VAL A 78 -6.75 -3.22 3.75
CA VAL A 78 -8.02 -2.58 3.38
C VAL A 78 -8.75 -2.02 4.62
N ALA A 79 -8.74 -2.74 5.73
CA ALA A 79 -9.36 -2.30 6.98
C ALA A 79 -8.62 -1.09 7.57
N ALA A 80 -7.28 -1.11 7.55
CA ALA A 80 -6.45 0.02 7.97
C ALA A 80 -6.73 1.28 7.15
N LEU A 81 -6.77 1.15 5.82
CA LEU A 81 -7.12 2.27 4.92
C LEU A 81 -8.50 2.84 5.24
N LYS A 82 -9.52 1.99 5.40
CA LYS A 82 -10.87 2.46 5.76
C LYS A 82 -10.90 3.20 7.10
N LYS A 83 -10.16 2.70 8.09
CA LYS A 83 -10.01 3.36 9.41
C LYS A 83 -9.37 4.74 9.30
N GLU A 84 -8.47 4.93 8.33
CA GLU A 84 -7.84 6.21 8.00
C GLU A 84 -8.67 7.12 7.09
N GLY A 85 -9.94 6.77 6.84
CA GLY A 85 -10.88 7.58 6.06
C GLY A 85 -10.81 7.36 4.55
N TRP A 86 -10.06 6.37 4.08
CA TRP A 86 -10.07 5.99 2.67
C TRP A 86 -11.37 5.29 2.29
N GLN A 87 -12.00 5.78 1.24
CA GLN A 87 -13.25 5.26 0.71
C GLN A 87 -12.96 4.45 -0.55
N PRO A 88 -13.45 3.19 -0.66
CA PRO A 88 -13.27 2.41 -1.88
C PRO A 88 -13.99 3.09 -3.05
N ILE A 89 -13.39 3.04 -4.22
CA ILE A 89 -13.99 3.52 -5.47
C ILE A 89 -14.08 2.39 -6.49
N SER A 90 -15.02 2.51 -7.42
CA SER A 90 -15.14 1.59 -8.54
C SER A 90 -13.93 1.71 -9.48
N GLY A 91 -13.57 0.57 -10.10
CA GLY A 91 -12.35 0.45 -10.89
C GLY A 91 -11.23 -0.13 -10.05
N GLY A 92 -10.91 -1.40 -10.30
CA GLY A 92 -9.68 -2.04 -9.84
C GLY A 92 -8.66 -2.13 -10.98
N GLY A 93 -7.51 -2.73 -10.71
CA GLY A 93 -6.65 -3.21 -11.80
C GLY A 93 -6.86 -4.68 -12.11
N SER A 94 -5.83 -5.27 -12.70
CA SER A 94 -5.90 -6.61 -13.32
C SER A 94 -6.07 -7.74 -12.31
N GLY A 95 -5.74 -7.53 -11.04
CA GLY A 95 -5.78 -8.54 -9.98
C GLY A 95 -6.83 -8.24 -8.90
N TRP A 96 -7.32 -9.28 -8.23
CA TRP A 96 -8.30 -9.17 -7.13
C TRP A 96 -7.81 -8.30 -5.96
N TRP A 97 -6.49 -8.20 -5.80
CA TRP A 97 -5.84 -7.39 -4.77
C TRP A 97 -5.79 -5.90 -5.13
N GLU A 98 -5.89 -5.54 -6.40
CA GLU A 98 -5.71 -4.16 -6.86
C GLU A 98 -6.98 -3.33 -6.65
N LYS A 99 -7.20 -2.93 -5.40
CA LYS A 99 -8.31 -2.06 -5.01
C LYS A 99 -7.89 -0.60 -5.03
N ARG A 100 -8.81 0.26 -5.47
CA ARG A 100 -8.63 1.70 -5.48
C ARG A 100 -9.47 2.37 -4.41
N PHE A 101 -8.92 3.44 -3.87
CA PHE A 101 -9.53 4.25 -2.83
C PHE A 101 -9.35 5.73 -3.13
N ARG A 102 -10.21 6.55 -2.55
CA ARG A 102 -10.02 8.00 -2.46
C ARG A 102 -10.19 8.48 -1.03
N ARG A 103 -9.56 9.60 -0.70
CA ARG A 103 -9.73 10.27 0.60
C ARG A 103 -9.71 11.78 0.44
N ASP A 104 -10.48 12.45 1.28
CA ASP A 104 -10.43 13.90 1.43
C ASP A 104 -9.18 14.26 2.27
N PRO A 105 -8.15 14.92 1.70
CA PRO A 105 -6.93 15.22 2.44
C PRO A 105 -7.17 16.14 3.64
N GLY A 106 -8.24 16.97 3.61
CA GLY A 106 -8.62 17.81 4.75
C GLY A 106 -9.23 17.04 5.92
N LYS A 107 -9.61 15.76 5.72
CA LYS A 107 -10.12 14.86 6.76
C LYS A 107 -9.11 13.77 7.14
N ALA A 108 -7.95 13.77 6.49
CA ALA A 108 -6.91 12.79 6.73
C ALA A 108 -6.09 13.16 7.97
N PRO A 109 -5.80 12.20 8.88
CA PRO A 109 -4.71 12.40 9.81
C PRO A 109 -3.41 12.55 9.00
N LEU A 110 -2.79 13.73 9.05
CA LEU A 110 -1.52 13.99 8.38
C LEU A 110 -0.47 12.98 8.88
N THR A 111 0.23 12.33 7.97
CA THR A 111 1.42 11.55 8.33
C THR A 111 2.48 12.48 8.91
N LEU A 112 3.41 11.97 9.73
CA LEU A 112 4.47 12.80 10.32
C LEU A 112 5.26 13.57 9.23
N GLY A 113 5.55 12.94 8.09
CA GLY A 113 6.23 13.58 6.96
C GLY A 113 5.38 14.62 6.20
N GLN A 114 4.04 14.55 6.30
CA GLN A 114 3.15 15.59 5.81
C GLN A 114 3.03 16.75 6.81
N LYS A 115 2.95 16.44 8.11
CA LYS A 115 2.97 17.44 9.19
C LYS A 115 4.22 18.30 9.14
N ILE A 116 5.39 17.66 9.05
CA ILE A 116 6.67 18.38 8.96
C ILE A 116 6.65 19.31 7.73
N ARG A 117 6.24 18.82 6.55
CA ARG A 117 6.16 19.68 5.35
C ARG A 117 5.17 20.84 5.48
N SER A 118 4.01 20.64 6.10
CA SER A 118 3.07 21.75 6.35
C SER A 118 3.62 22.80 7.32
N TYR A 119 4.52 22.44 8.23
CA TYR A 119 5.20 23.40 9.11
C TYR A 119 6.32 24.19 8.40
N PHE A 120 6.85 23.66 7.29
CA PHE A 120 7.98 24.25 6.56
C PHE A 120 7.60 24.81 5.18
N SER A 121 6.32 24.81 4.80
CA SER A 121 5.83 25.55 3.64
C SER A 121 5.59 27.01 4.07
N PRO A 122 6.45 27.97 3.70
CA PRO A 122 6.12 29.38 3.92
C PRO A 122 4.88 29.70 3.09
N GLU A 123 3.85 30.21 3.76
CA GLU A 123 2.76 30.91 3.10
C GLU A 123 3.41 31.99 2.23
N LYS A 124 3.27 31.87 0.90
CA LYS A 124 3.67 32.92 -0.01
C LYS A 124 2.67 34.07 0.16
N GLU A 125 3.01 35.01 1.02
CA GLU A 125 2.55 36.41 0.91
C GLU A 125 3.24 37.10 -0.28
#